data_AF-A0A0Q9YLU7-F1
#
_entry.id   AF-A0A0Q9YLU7-F1
#
_cell.length_a   1.000
_cell.length_b   1.000
_cell.length_c   1.000
_cell.angle_alpha   90.00
_cell.angle_beta   90.00
_cell.angle_gamma   90.00
#
_symmetry.space_group_name_H-M   'P 1'
#
loop_
_entity.id
_entity.type
_entity.pdbx_description
1 polymer ?
#
loop_
_entity_poly.entity_id
_entity_poly.type
_entity_poly.pdbx_seq_one_letter_code
_entity_poly.pdbx_strand_id
1 'polypeptide(L)'
;MNTPPSIHAEWASHLLSKIDLSDHRSILDLGCRQGKTSAHLAKQYPKQLFLAVDNQASEIEQATEHQLPNLQFALQDARKLCMPEQFDAVISLNNCFMWIKEKQTVFNNLYNALKPQGKTYLQFFVRHGHPKNDRFLSHAAKEIEWRSYFKNYSQDYYDVSIPDVCRMLCESGFIIHKLELMKYGTYFKHPDLLEPFFKSWASQIKYLPIHRQDHFLHRAMKHYLNFYHYNENESFYYDEYVLEVICEKPFPVENNEEISYQYGAIEFSQREAQVIKHFLNGKAAKEIGALLDISAKTVEFHLASIKEKCHCRKRSELFQIAIMEGFIHLMFDNKL
;
A
#
# COMPACT_ATOMS: atom_id res chain seq x y z
N MET A 1 11.29 31.84 -0.82
CA MET A 1 11.81 30.84 -1.78
C MET A 1 10.83 29.69 -1.76
N ASN A 2 10.19 29.38 -2.89
CA ASN A 2 9.28 28.25 -2.98
C ASN A 2 10.11 26.98 -2.88
N THR A 3 10.03 26.29 -1.75
CA THR A 3 10.54 24.93 -1.60
C THR A 3 9.85 24.10 -2.69
N PRO A 4 10.59 23.40 -3.57
CA PRO A 4 9.95 22.51 -4.54
C PRO A 4 9.05 21.52 -3.77
N PRO A 5 7.85 21.20 -4.29
CA PRO A 5 6.99 20.23 -3.64
C PRO A 5 7.80 18.97 -3.37
N SER A 6 7.73 18.43 -2.15
CA SER A 6 8.41 17.17 -1.83
C SER A 6 7.96 16.12 -2.85
N ILE A 7 8.85 15.27 -3.33
CA ILE A 7 8.54 14.26 -4.36
C ILE A 7 7.31 13.38 -4.00
N HIS A 8 7.07 13.20 -2.70
CA HIS A 8 5.90 12.52 -2.16
C HIS A 8 4.56 13.21 -2.48
N ALA A 9 4.53 14.53 -2.60
CA ALA A 9 3.32 15.29 -2.95
C ALA A 9 2.93 15.10 -4.43
N GLU A 10 3.91 15.00 -5.33
CA GLU A 10 3.67 14.68 -6.75
C GLU A 10 3.22 13.22 -6.94
N TRP A 11 3.70 12.30 -6.13
CA TRP A 11 3.24 10.91 -6.21
C TRP A 11 1.84 10.72 -5.62
N ALA A 12 1.52 11.45 -4.56
CA ALA A 12 0.19 11.45 -3.96
C ALA A 12 -0.87 11.96 -4.96
N SER A 13 -0.55 12.92 -5.84
CA SER A 13 -1.54 13.48 -6.79
C SER A 13 -2.10 12.46 -7.76
N HIS A 14 -1.31 11.45 -8.14
CA HIS A 14 -1.76 10.40 -9.05
C HIS A 14 -2.83 9.52 -8.41
N LEU A 15 -2.62 9.02 -7.18
CA LEU A 15 -3.67 8.28 -6.48
C LEU A 15 -4.85 9.19 -6.13
N LEU A 16 -4.59 10.44 -5.71
CA LEU A 16 -5.65 11.42 -5.42
C LEU A 16 -6.63 11.59 -6.59
N SER A 17 -6.15 11.61 -7.84
CA SER A 17 -7.04 11.69 -9.02
C SER A 17 -7.94 10.47 -9.24
N LYS A 18 -7.63 9.33 -8.61
CA LYS A 18 -8.39 8.08 -8.67
C LYS A 18 -9.30 7.89 -7.47
N ILE A 19 -9.20 8.74 -6.44
CA ILE A 19 -10.04 8.65 -5.25
C ILE A 19 -11.30 9.47 -5.49
N ASP A 20 -12.46 8.82 -5.36
CA ASP A 20 -13.74 9.50 -5.26
C ASP A 20 -14.31 9.34 -3.85
N LEU A 21 -14.34 10.44 -3.09
CA LEU A 21 -14.88 10.50 -1.73
C LEU A 21 -16.30 11.07 -1.68
N SER A 22 -16.95 11.29 -2.83
CA SER A 22 -18.25 11.97 -2.91
C SER A 22 -19.33 11.28 -2.07
N ASP A 23 -19.34 9.95 -2.07
CA ASP A 23 -20.31 9.13 -1.33
C ASP A 23 -19.84 8.73 0.09
N HIS A 24 -18.66 9.16 0.52
CA HIS A 24 -18.07 8.78 1.80
C HIS A 24 -18.26 9.88 2.84
N ARG A 25 -19.12 9.70 3.84
CA ARG A 25 -19.41 10.76 4.83
C ARG A 25 -18.27 11.01 5.81
N SER A 26 -17.59 9.96 6.26
CA SER A 26 -16.61 9.98 7.36
C SER A 26 -15.32 9.32 6.89
N ILE A 27 -14.20 10.05 6.94
CA ILE A 27 -12.93 9.66 6.33
C ILE A 27 -11.82 9.72 7.38
N LEU A 28 -11.01 8.67 7.46
CA LEU A 28 -9.79 8.64 8.27
C LEU A 28 -8.57 8.83 7.36
N ASP A 29 -7.74 9.84 7.62
CA ASP A 29 -6.41 9.98 7.01
C ASP A 29 -5.33 9.47 7.98
N LEU A 30 -4.72 8.33 7.64
CA LEU A 30 -3.74 7.63 8.47
C LEU A 30 -2.31 8.01 8.07
N GLY A 31 -1.56 8.56 9.02
CA GLY A 31 -0.22 9.12 8.78
C GLY A 31 -0.31 10.46 8.05
N CYS A 32 -1.11 11.38 8.58
CA CYS A 32 -1.40 12.66 7.93
C CYS A 32 -0.19 13.62 7.90
N ARG A 33 0.86 13.36 8.69
CA ARG A 33 2.01 14.26 8.88
C ARG A 33 1.51 15.68 9.24
N GLN A 34 2.14 16.70 8.69
CA GLN A 34 1.73 18.12 8.78
C GLN A 34 0.38 18.45 8.12
N GLY A 35 -0.48 17.49 7.74
CA GLY A 35 -1.88 17.75 7.39
C GLY A 35 -2.17 18.41 6.04
N LYS A 36 -1.16 18.71 5.20
CA LYS A 36 -1.34 19.38 3.90
C LYS A 36 -2.30 18.63 2.96
N THR A 37 -2.14 17.32 2.84
CA THR A 37 -2.99 16.46 2.00
C THR A 37 -4.41 16.38 2.56
N SER A 38 -4.54 16.19 3.87
CA SER A 38 -5.84 16.16 4.57
C SER A 38 -6.62 17.46 4.36
N ALA A 39 -5.94 18.61 4.48
CA ALA A 39 -6.53 19.92 4.26
C ALA A 39 -6.90 20.19 2.80
N HIS A 40 -6.12 19.70 1.85
CA HIS A 40 -6.47 19.76 0.43
C HIS A 40 -7.76 18.97 0.14
N LEU A 41 -7.85 17.73 0.63
CA LEU A 41 -9.03 16.88 0.47
C LEU A 41 -10.26 17.46 1.19
N ALA A 42 -10.11 17.95 2.42
CA ALA A 42 -11.20 18.55 3.16
C ALA A 42 -11.79 19.80 2.48
N LYS A 43 -10.97 20.58 1.75
CA LYS A 43 -11.45 21.70 0.91
C LYS A 43 -12.18 21.23 -0.34
N GLN A 44 -11.71 20.15 -0.97
CA GLN A 44 -12.34 19.55 -2.15
C GLN A 44 -13.68 18.86 -1.81
N TYR A 45 -13.78 18.30 -0.61
CA TYR A 45 -14.91 17.53 -0.11
C TYR A 45 -15.52 18.19 1.16
N PRO A 46 -16.16 19.37 1.02
CA PRO A 46 -16.60 20.17 2.15
C PRO A 46 -17.77 19.56 2.94
N LYS A 47 -18.45 18.55 2.39
CA LYS A 47 -19.58 17.85 3.04
C LYS A 47 -19.12 16.66 3.88
N GLN A 48 -17.87 16.24 3.70
CA GLN A 48 -17.29 15.06 4.32
C GLN A 48 -16.52 15.45 5.58
N LEU A 49 -16.54 14.56 6.58
CA LEU A 49 -15.85 14.74 7.85
C LEU A 49 -14.53 13.96 7.83
N PHE A 50 -13.42 14.66 8.06
CA PHE A 50 -12.09 14.08 8.09
C PHE A 50 -11.55 14.03 9.52
N LEU A 51 -11.05 12.86 9.90
CA LEU A 51 -10.14 12.70 11.03
C LEU A 51 -8.76 12.34 10.48
N ALA A 52 -7.77 13.19 10.71
CA ALA A 52 -6.40 13.01 10.26
C ALA A 52 -5.50 12.69 11.45
N VAL A 53 -4.75 11.59 11.37
CA VAL A 53 -3.98 11.09 12.51
C VAL A 53 -2.53 10.78 12.16
N ASP A 54 -1.64 10.98 13.13
CA ASP A 54 -0.21 10.65 13.07
C ASP A 54 0.29 10.29 14.47
N ASN A 55 1.39 9.55 14.58
CA ASN A 55 1.95 9.13 15.87
C ASN A 55 3.01 10.10 16.42
N GLN A 56 3.40 11.12 15.65
CA GLN A 56 4.34 12.14 16.07
C GLN A 56 3.62 13.42 16.50
N ALA A 57 3.74 13.77 17.78
CA ALA A 57 3.13 14.98 18.34
C ALA A 57 3.55 16.26 17.61
N SER A 58 4.82 16.36 17.19
CA SER A 58 5.34 17.51 16.44
C SER A 58 4.74 17.68 15.03
N GLU A 59 4.34 16.57 14.39
CA GLU A 59 3.66 16.60 13.08
C GLU A 59 2.22 17.09 13.26
N ILE A 60 1.53 16.58 14.28
CA ILE A 60 0.15 16.99 14.62
C ILE A 60 0.09 18.46 15.03
N GLU A 61 1.03 18.94 15.86
CA GLU A 61 1.11 20.34 16.26
C GLU A 61 1.17 21.27 15.03
N GLN A 62 2.05 20.98 14.07
CA GLN A 62 2.12 21.72 12.80
C GLN A 62 0.85 21.55 11.95
N ALA A 63 0.25 20.37 11.94
CA ALA A 63 -0.96 20.11 11.16
C ALA A 63 -2.15 20.97 11.60
N THR A 64 -2.21 21.36 12.88
CA THR A 64 -3.29 22.22 13.40
C THR A 64 -3.37 23.60 12.72
N GLU A 65 -2.30 24.07 12.08
CA GLU A 65 -2.32 25.29 11.25
C GLU A 65 -3.27 25.16 10.04
N HIS A 66 -3.60 23.93 9.64
CA HIS A 66 -4.49 23.62 8.53
C HIS A 66 -5.89 23.16 8.96
N GLN A 67 -6.28 23.39 10.22
CA GLN A 67 -7.60 23.04 10.75
C GLN A 67 -8.72 23.65 9.90
N LEU A 68 -9.77 22.87 9.63
CA LEU A 68 -10.98 23.31 8.93
C LEU A 68 -12.23 22.84 9.71
N PRO A 69 -13.43 23.41 9.46
CA PRO A 69 -14.65 22.99 10.15
C PRO A 69 -14.97 21.50 9.99
N ASN A 70 -14.52 20.88 8.89
CA ASN A 70 -14.75 19.49 8.56
C ASN A 70 -13.48 18.61 8.65
N LEU A 71 -12.39 19.10 9.25
CA LEU A 71 -11.13 18.37 9.41
C LEU A 71 -10.63 18.49 10.84
N GLN A 72 -10.39 17.36 11.50
CA GLN A 72 -9.79 17.28 12.83
C GLN A 72 -8.46 16.54 12.79
N PHE A 73 -7.51 16.96 13.63
CA PHE A 73 -6.23 16.28 13.80
C PHE A 73 -6.15 15.60 15.17
N ALA A 74 -5.58 14.39 15.23
CA ALA A 74 -5.37 13.68 16.49
C ALA A 74 -4.05 12.90 16.52
N LEU A 75 -3.39 12.90 17.68
CA LEU A 75 -2.24 12.03 17.95
C LEU A 75 -2.72 10.59 18.13
N GLN A 76 -2.42 9.71 17.17
CA GLN A 76 -2.81 8.31 17.22
C GLN A 76 -1.77 7.40 16.56
N ASP A 77 -1.54 6.24 17.19
CA ASP A 77 -0.73 5.18 16.60
C ASP A 77 -1.62 4.23 15.79
N ALA A 78 -1.31 4.07 14.50
CA ALA A 78 -2.01 3.16 13.61
C ALA A 78 -2.12 1.71 14.14
N ARG A 79 -1.14 1.27 14.94
CA ARG A 79 -1.11 -0.05 15.57
C ARG A 79 -2.14 -0.20 16.70
N LYS A 80 -2.67 0.91 17.21
CA LYS A 80 -3.59 0.99 18.36
C LYS A 80 -4.88 1.75 18.01
N LEU A 81 -5.28 1.73 16.75
CA LEU A 81 -6.48 2.42 16.29
C LEU A 81 -7.73 1.72 16.85
N CYS A 82 -8.37 2.33 17.85
CA CYS A 82 -9.58 1.82 18.53
C CYS A 82 -10.83 2.62 18.12
N MET A 83 -11.23 2.53 16.85
CA MET A 83 -12.36 3.30 16.30
C MET A 83 -13.26 2.40 15.43
N PRO A 84 -13.92 1.38 16.00
CA PRO A 84 -14.62 0.37 15.21
C PRO A 84 -15.79 0.97 14.42
N GLU A 85 -15.86 0.64 13.13
CA GLU A 85 -16.96 0.96 12.21
C GLU A 85 -17.37 2.44 12.16
N GLN A 86 -16.40 3.34 12.26
CA GLN A 86 -16.65 4.79 12.24
C GLN A 86 -16.51 5.41 10.85
N PHE A 87 -15.73 4.79 9.97
CA PHE A 87 -15.32 5.43 8.71
C PHE A 87 -15.93 4.74 7.49
N ASP A 88 -16.39 5.55 6.55
CA ASP A 88 -16.78 5.11 5.21
C ASP A 88 -15.53 4.91 4.34
N ALA A 89 -14.46 5.70 4.57
CA ALA A 89 -13.18 5.51 3.91
C ALA A 89 -11.97 5.70 4.84
N VAL A 90 -10.89 4.99 4.54
CA VAL A 90 -9.55 5.22 5.08
C VAL A 90 -8.62 5.59 3.93
N ILE A 91 -7.84 6.64 4.09
CA ILE A 91 -6.77 7.02 3.17
C ILE A 91 -5.41 6.98 3.88
N SER A 92 -4.36 6.60 3.17
CA SER A 92 -2.97 6.70 3.65
C SER A 92 -2.07 6.98 2.46
N LEU A 93 -1.77 8.27 2.23
CA LEU A 93 -1.05 8.74 1.04
C LEU A 93 0.40 9.14 1.29
N ASN A 94 0.82 9.19 2.57
CA ASN A 94 2.15 9.66 2.95
C ASN A 94 3.14 8.52 3.26
N ASN A 95 2.97 7.35 2.63
CA ASN A 95 3.83 6.18 2.82
C ASN A 95 3.96 5.70 4.28
N CYS A 96 2.95 5.91 5.13
CA CYS A 96 2.98 5.61 6.57
C CYS A 96 3.43 4.16 6.90
N PHE A 97 2.99 3.19 6.09
CA PHE A 97 3.24 1.76 6.31
C PHE A 97 4.71 1.34 6.32
N MET A 98 5.61 2.12 5.71
CA MET A 98 7.03 1.76 5.62
C MET A 98 7.72 1.75 6.99
N TRP A 99 7.22 2.55 7.93
CA TRP A 99 7.77 2.71 9.28
C TRP A 99 7.25 1.69 10.29
N ILE A 100 6.26 0.89 9.88
CA ILE A 100 5.54 -0.01 10.79
C ILE A 100 5.95 -1.45 10.51
N LYS A 101 6.49 -2.13 11.53
CA LYS A 101 6.81 -3.55 11.46
C LYS A 101 5.53 -4.40 11.46
N GLU A 102 4.60 -4.05 12.34
CA GLU A 102 3.35 -4.76 12.60
C GLU A 102 2.25 -4.46 11.54
N LYS A 103 2.59 -4.54 10.25
CA LYS A 103 1.68 -4.19 9.14
C LYS A 103 0.35 -4.95 9.19
N GLN A 104 0.38 -6.25 9.51
CA GLN A 104 -0.83 -7.06 9.69
C GLN A 104 -1.76 -6.47 10.76
N THR A 105 -1.21 -6.00 11.88
CA THR A 105 -2.00 -5.37 12.95
C THR A 105 -2.67 -4.10 12.44
N VAL A 106 -1.95 -3.28 11.67
CA VAL A 106 -2.53 -2.08 11.06
C VAL A 106 -3.65 -2.44 10.09
N PHE A 107 -3.45 -3.41 9.19
CA PHE A 107 -4.50 -3.83 8.26
C PHE A 107 -5.75 -4.35 8.98
N ASN A 108 -5.58 -5.16 10.04
CA ASN A 108 -6.70 -5.59 10.89
C ASN A 108 -7.42 -4.39 11.54
N ASN A 109 -6.67 -3.41 12.03
CA ASN A 109 -7.25 -2.20 12.63
C ASN A 109 -8.01 -1.34 11.60
N LEU A 110 -7.48 -1.22 10.37
CA LEU A 110 -8.18 -0.52 9.29
C LEU A 110 -9.47 -1.22 8.92
N TYR A 111 -9.44 -2.56 8.82
CA TYR A 111 -10.65 -3.36 8.60
C TYR A 111 -11.69 -3.11 9.69
N ASN A 112 -11.26 -3.13 10.96
CA ASN A 112 -12.18 -2.87 12.08
C ASN A 112 -12.72 -1.44 12.07
N ALA A 113 -11.92 -0.45 11.66
CA ALA A 113 -12.32 0.95 11.66
C ALA A 113 -13.32 1.31 10.56
N LEU A 114 -13.33 0.54 9.46
CA LEU A 114 -14.28 0.72 8.37
C LEU A 114 -15.67 0.18 8.71
N LYS A 115 -16.69 0.89 8.25
CA LYS A 115 -18.06 0.38 8.14
C LYS A 115 -18.13 -0.71 7.06
N PRO A 116 -19.17 -1.56 7.06
CA PRO A 116 -19.50 -2.39 5.92
C PRO A 116 -19.47 -1.58 4.61
N GLN A 117 -18.91 -2.15 3.55
CA GLN A 117 -18.67 -1.53 2.23
C GLN A 117 -17.69 -0.34 2.24
N GLY A 118 -17.09 -0.04 3.37
CA GLY A 118 -16.10 1.02 3.48
C GLY A 118 -14.81 0.68 2.72
N LYS A 119 -14.17 1.70 2.14
CA LYS A 119 -13.01 1.53 1.26
C LYS A 119 -11.72 2.05 1.88
N THR A 120 -10.61 1.38 1.60
CA THR A 120 -9.28 1.87 1.93
C THR A 120 -8.51 2.20 0.66
N TYR A 121 -7.85 3.35 0.65
CA TYR A 121 -6.96 3.84 -0.40
C TYR A 121 -5.54 3.99 0.16
N LEU A 122 -4.63 3.10 -0.23
CA LEU A 122 -3.28 3.06 0.32
C LEU A 122 -2.25 3.36 -0.75
N GLN A 123 -1.24 4.13 -0.38
CA GLN A 123 -0.02 4.32 -1.14
C GLN A 123 1.18 4.11 -0.22
N PHE A 124 2.02 3.12 -0.53
CA PHE A 124 3.25 2.89 0.22
C PHE A 124 4.31 2.14 -0.60
N PHE A 125 5.57 2.28 -0.20
CA PHE A 125 6.68 1.59 -0.83
C PHE A 125 6.64 0.08 -0.60
N VAL A 126 7.05 -0.66 -1.64
CA VAL A 126 7.20 -2.11 -1.58
C VAL A 126 8.57 -2.52 -2.12
N ARG A 127 9.04 -3.69 -1.69
CA ARG A 127 10.27 -4.29 -2.20
C ARG A 127 10.04 -4.74 -3.64
N HIS A 128 10.53 -3.95 -4.59
CA HIS A 128 10.48 -4.27 -6.01
C HIS A 128 11.66 -3.64 -6.76
N GLY A 129 12.11 -4.31 -7.83
CA GLY A 129 13.16 -3.82 -8.69
C GLY A 129 14.49 -3.61 -7.98
N HIS A 130 15.02 -2.39 -8.08
CA HIS A 130 16.29 -2.01 -7.49
C HIS A 130 16.20 -1.86 -5.97
N PRO A 131 17.25 -2.21 -5.21
CA PRO A 131 17.13 -2.16 -3.77
C PRO A 131 17.12 -0.71 -3.26
N LYS A 132 16.19 -0.44 -2.33
CA LYS A 132 15.82 0.87 -1.79
C LYS A 132 17.00 1.77 -1.42
N ASN A 133 16.86 3.06 -1.67
CA ASN A 133 17.99 4.00 -1.59
C ASN A 133 18.43 4.35 -0.17
N ASP A 134 17.52 4.32 0.81
CA ASP A 134 17.82 4.46 2.25
C ASP A 134 18.82 3.41 2.75
N ARG A 135 18.98 2.28 2.05
CA ARG A 135 19.99 1.27 2.39
C ARG A 135 21.40 1.81 2.25
N PHE A 136 21.66 2.77 1.35
CA PHE A 136 22.99 3.33 1.14
C PHE A 136 23.36 4.27 2.28
N LEU A 137 22.39 5.03 2.81
CA LEU A 137 22.55 5.77 4.06
C LEU A 137 22.82 4.81 5.22
N SER A 138 22.06 3.71 5.31
CA SER A 138 22.22 2.71 6.36
C SER A 138 23.54 1.95 6.27
N HIS A 139 24.07 1.75 5.06
CA HIS A 139 25.38 1.15 4.83
C HIS A 139 26.50 2.11 5.23
N ALA A 140 26.43 3.38 4.79
CA ALA A 140 27.36 4.43 5.22
C ALA A 140 27.37 4.58 6.75
N ALA A 141 26.20 4.58 7.39
CA ALA A 141 26.06 4.72 8.84
C ALA A 141 26.74 3.60 9.64
N LYS A 142 26.99 2.43 9.04
CA LYS A 142 27.67 1.30 9.70
C LYS A 142 29.19 1.36 9.61
N GLU A 143 29.76 2.26 8.81
CA GLU A 143 31.21 2.37 8.65
C GLU A 143 31.89 2.94 9.89
N ILE A 144 33.20 2.64 10.05
CA ILE A 144 33.99 3.01 11.23
C ILE A 144 33.90 4.50 11.57
N GLU A 145 33.89 5.36 10.55
CA GLU A 145 33.84 6.82 10.67
C GLU A 145 32.49 7.32 11.21
N TRP A 146 31.40 6.66 10.81
CA TRP A 146 30.03 7.14 11.03
C TRP A 146 29.32 6.43 12.18
N ARG A 147 29.63 5.14 12.42
CA ARG A 147 28.93 4.27 13.37
C ARG A 147 28.78 4.82 14.78
N SER A 148 29.68 5.71 15.20
CA SER A 148 29.63 6.33 16.53
C SER A 148 28.48 7.33 16.68
N TYR A 149 28.10 8.04 15.62
CA TYR A 149 26.99 8.98 15.58
C TYR A 149 25.62 8.27 15.52
N PHE A 150 25.60 7.05 14.98
CA PHE A 150 24.38 6.26 14.76
C PHE A 150 24.16 5.17 15.82
N LYS A 151 24.83 5.21 16.97
CA LYS A 151 24.66 4.19 18.04
C LYS A 151 23.23 4.03 18.54
N ASN A 152 22.48 5.14 18.57
CA ASN A 152 21.07 5.17 18.99
C ASN A 152 20.10 5.24 17.81
N TYR A 153 20.59 5.06 16.59
CA TYR A 153 19.75 5.02 15.40
C TYR A 153 19.25 3.60 15.16
N SER A 154 17.94 3.39 15.27
CA SER A 154 17.27 2.23 14.72
C SER A 154 16.89 2.51 13.27
N GLN A 155 17.30 1.62 12.37
CA GLN A 155 16.74 1.61 11.02
C GLN A 155 15.31 1.09 11.10
N ASP A 156 14.33 1.98 11.26
CA ASP A 156 12.91 1.64 11.40
C ASP A 156 12.19 1.56 10.05
N TYR A 157 12.87 1.03 9.03
CA TYR A 157 12.26 0.74 7.74
C TYR A 157 11.99 -0.76 7.63
N TYR A 158 10.74 -1.10 7.36
CA TYR A 158 10.29 -2.48 7.25
C TYR A 158 9.81 -2.76 5.84
N ASP A 159 10.67 -3.36 5.03
CA ASP A 159 10.35 -3.83 3.68
C ASP A 159 9.14 -4.78 3.69
N VAL A 160 8.38 -4.76 2.61
CA VAL A 160 7.26 -5.68 2.37
C VAL A 160 7.17 -6.00 0.88
N SER A 161 6.89 -7.26 0.53
CA SER A 161 6.68 -7.66 -0.86
C SER A 161 5.22 -7.50 -1.27
N ILE A 162 4.94 -7.37 -2.58
CA ILE A 162 3.57 -7.32 -3.09
C ILE A 162 2.76 -8.58 -2.69
N PRO A 163 3.30 -9.81 -2.80
CA PRO A 163 2.62 -11.01 -2.30
C PRO A 163 2.27 -10.95 -0.81
N ASP A 164 3.18 -10.42 0.02
CA ASP A 164 2.91 -10.26 1.46
C ASP A 164 1.79 -9.24 1.70
N VAL A 165 1.78 -8.11 1.00
CA VAL A 165 0.67 -7.13 1.08
C VAL A 165 -0.66 -7.78 0.73
N CYS A 166 -0.72 -8.49 -0.40
CA CYS A 166 -1.93 -9.17 -0.86
C CYS A 166 -2.44 -10.15 0.21
N ARG A 167 -1.54 -11.01 0.71
CA ARG A 167 -1.85 -11.96 1.78
C ARG A 167 -2.37 -11.27 3.03
N MET A 168 -1.69 -10.22 3.51
CA MET A 168 -2.08 -9.53 4.74
C MET A 168 -3.44 -8.82 4.63
N LEU A 169 -3.75 -8.23 3.48
CA LEU A 169 -5.06 -7.62 3.21
C LEU A 169 -6.17 -8.67 3.19
N CYS A 170 -5.95 -9.80 2.51
CA CYS A 170 -6.90 -10.90 2.46
C CYS A 170 -7.08 -11.59 3.83
N GLU A 171 -6.02 -11.76 4.61
CA GLU A 171 -6.07 -12.27 6.00
C GLU A 171 -6.87 -11.34 6.92
N SER A 172 -6.86 -10.03 6.64
CA SER A 172 -7.69 -9.04 7.37
C SER A 172 -9.16 -9.08 6.96
N GLY A 173 -9.51 -9.74 5.85
CA GLY A 173 -10.88 -9.87 5.33
C GLY A 173 -11.27 -8.86 4.26
N PHE A 174 -10.32 -8.11 3.69
CA PHE A 174 -10.57 -7.17 2.60
C PHE A 174 -10.79 -7.85 1.24
N ILE A 175 -11.66 -7.26 0.42
CA ILE A 175 -11.72 -7.50 -1.02
C ILE A 175 -10.79 -6.50 -1.71
N ILE A 176 -9.84 -6.99 -2.52
CA ILE A 176 -8.88 -6.14 -3.23
C ILE A 176 -9.46 -5.80 -4.61
N HIS A 177 -9.81 -4.53 -4.82
CA HIS A 177 -10.27 -4.01 -6.11
C HIS A 177 -9.11 -3.62 -7.02
N LYS A 178 -8.02 -3.11 -6.42
CA LYS A 178 -6.86 -2.63 -7.16
C LYS A 178 -5.57 -2.87 -6.39
N LEU A 179 -4.55 -3.32 -7.12
CA LEU A 179 -3.19 -3.53 -6.64
C LEU A 179 -2.22 -3.15 -7.78
N GLU A 180 -1.88 -1.87 -7.89
CA GLU A 180 -1.10 -1.32 -9.02
C GLU A 180 0.28 -0.88 -8.55
N LEU A 181 1.34 -1.37 -9.20
CA LEU A 181 2.70 -0.94 -8.92
C LEU A 181 3.07 0.25 -9.80
N MET A 182 3.30 1.38 -9.16
CA MET A 182 3.76 2.60 -9.81
C MET A 182 5.29 2.69 -9.77
N LYS A 183 5.88 3.07 -10.90
CA LYS A 183 7.30 3.39 -11.01
C LYS A 183 7.45 4.90 -11.13
N TYR A 184 8.13 5.52 -10.16
CA TYR A 184 8.46 6.93 -10.20
C TYR A 184 9.96 7.10 -10.41
N GLY A 185 10.33 7.71 -11.54
CA GLY A 185 11.71 7.97 -11.91
C GLY A 185 12.04 9.46 -11.82
N THR A 186 13.15 9.81 -11.17
CA THR A 186 13.77 11.14 -11.26
C THR A 186 14.98 11.06 -12.17
N TYR A 187 15.01 11.88 -13.21
CA TYR A 187 16.13 11.94 -14.14
C TYR A 187 17.23 12.87 -13.63
N PHE A 188 18.47 12.36 -13.62
CA PHE A 188 19.66 13.09 -13.22
C PHE A 188 20.64 13.21 -14.40
N LYS A 189 20.95 14.46 -14.77
CA LYS A 189 21.96 14.75 -15.80
C LYS A 189 23.39 14.55 -15.32
N HIS A 190 23.64 14.74 -14.02
CA HIS A 190 24.96 14.67 -13.39
C HIS A 190 24.83 14.29 -11.91
N PRO A 191 25.79 13.59 -11.28
CA PRO A 191 25.72 13.15 -9.88
C PRO A 191 25.64 14.28 -8.87
N ASP A 192 26.16 15.46 -9.18
CA ASP A 192 26.11 16.61 -8.25
C ASP A 192 24.67 17.02 -7.89
N LEU A 193 23.71 16.64 -8.74
CA LEU A 193 22.29 16.87 -8.48
C LEU A 193 21.69 15.87 -7.46
N LEU A 194 22.41 14.79 -7.11
CA LEU A 194 21.98 13.85 -6.08
C LEU A 194 22.07 14.44 -4.68
N GLU A 195 23.02 15.33 -4.40
CA GLU A 195 23.19 15.88 -3.05
C GLU A 195 21.94 16.63 -2.56
N PRO A 196 21.42 17.65 -3.29
CA PRO A 196 20.20 18.33 -2.87
C PRO A 196 18.99 17.38 -2.84
N PHE A 197 18.99 16.36 -3.71
CA PHE A 197 17.93 15.35 -3.71
C PHE A 197 17.98 14.47 -2.45
N PHE A 198 19.12 13.90 -2.08
CA PHE A 198 19.31 13.13 -0.85
C PHE A 198 18.96 13.97 0.38
N LYS A 199 19.36 15.26 0.42
CA LYS A 199 19.00 16.19 1.51
C LYS A 199 17.49 16.33 1.72
N SER A 200 16.67 16.15 0.67
CA SER A 200 15.22 16.32 0.76
C SER A 200 14.50 15.19 1.53
N TRP A 201 15.11 14.00 1.64
CA TRP A 201 14.49 12.83 2.27
C TRP A 201 15.38 12.11 3.30
N ALA A 202 16.70 12.35 3.33
CA ALA A 202 17.66 11.72 4.24
C ALA A 202 17.57 12.30 5.66
N SER A 203 16.44 12.09 6.34
CA SER A 203 16.19 12.57 7.71
C SER A 203 17.24 12.10 8.74
N GLN A 204 17.99 11.05 8.43
CA GLN A 204 19.06 10.49 9.26
C GLN A 204 20.24 11.45 9.45
N ILE A 205 20.44 12.45 8.57
CA ILE A 205 21.57 13.37 8.71
C ILE A 205 21.48 14.24 9.97
N LYS A 206 20.30 14.36 10.58
CA LYS A 206 20.09 15.08 11.85
C LYS A 206 20.86 14.51 13.04
N TYR A 207 21.31 13.25 12.97
CA TYR A 207 22.14 12.62 14.00
C TYR A 207 23.61 13.03 13.91
N LEU A 208 24.01 13.72 12.84
CA LEU A 208 25.37 14.18 12.60
C LEU A 208 25.51 15.68 12.91
N PRO A 209 26.69 16.12 13.40
CA PRO A 209 27.03 17.54 13.45
C PRO A 209 26.85 18.19 12.07
N ILE A 210 26.35 19.44 12.02
CA ILE A 210 26.06 20.15 10.76
C ILE A 210 27.22 20.09 9.77
N HIS A 211 28.46 20.32 10.24
CA HIS A 211 29.67 20.30 9.41
C HIS A 211 30.06 18.91 8.87
N ARG A 212 29.41 17.83 9.33
CA ARG A 212 29.64 16.44 8.89
C ARG A 212 28.55 15.92 7.96
N GLN A 213 27.41 16.58 7.88
CA GLN A 213 26.23 16.07 7.15
C GLN A 213 26.53 15.89 5.66
N ASP A 214 27.14 16.88 5.01
CA ASP A 214 27.46 16.82 3.59
C ASP A 214 28.47 15.70 3.30
N HIS A 215 29.48 15.53 4.15
CA HIS A 215 30.49 14.48 3.97
C HIS A 215 29.87 13.08 4.07
N PHE A 216 28.92 12.89 5.00
CA PHE A 216 28.16 11.64 5.11
C PHE A 216 27.27 11.39 3.89
N LEU A 217 26.59 12.42 3.39
CA LEU A 217 25.74 12.29 2.20
C LEU A 217 26.55 11.91 0.96
N HIS A 218 27.69 12.56 0.73
CA HIS A 218 28.62 12.17 -0.33
C HIS A 218 29.07 10.72 -0.20
N ARG A 219 29.28 10.24 1.03
CA ARG A 219 29.63 8.83 1.26
C ARG A 219 28.50 7.89 0.84
N ALA A 220 27.26 8.20 1.22
CA ALA A 220 26.09 7.42 0.82
C ALA A 220 25.84 7.47 -0.70
N MET A 221 25.99 8.65 -1.31
CA MET A 221 25.90 8.83 -2.77
C MET A 221 26.94 7.99 -3.50
N LYS A 222 28.19 7.96 -3.01
CA LYS A 222 29.23 7.11 -3.59
C LYS A 222 28.86 5.62 -3.54
N HIS A 223 28.25 5.16 -2.45
CA HIS A 223 27.73 3.78 -2.38
C HIS A 223 26.60 3.53 -3.38
N TYR A 224 25.68 4.48 -3.53
CA TYR A 224 24.62 4.41 -4.53
C TYR A 224 25.20 4.30 -5.96
N LEU A 225 26.07 5.24 -6.35
CA LEU A 225 26.64 5.33 -7.70
C LEU A 225 27.48 4.09 -8.02
N ASN A 226 28.29 3.62 -7.07
CA ASN A 226 29.10 2.41 -7.25
C ASN A 226 28.24 1.15 -7.41
N PHE A 227 27.16 1.03 -6.62
CA PHE A 227 26.27 -0.14 -6.69
C PHE A 227 25.58 -0.24 -8.05
N TYR A 228 25.23 0.90 -8.65
CA TYR A 228 24.59 0.95 -9.96
C TYR A 228 25.58 1.10 -11.12
N HIS A 229 26.90 0.95 -10.86
CA HIS A 229 27.96 1.05 -11.87
C HIS A 229 27.88 2.33 -12.71
N TYR A 230 27.55 3.44 -12.07
CA TYR A 230 27.35 4.70 -12.75
C TYR A 230 28.66 5.25 -13.35
N ASN A 231 28.57 5.78 -14.57
CA ASN A 231 29.65 6.45 -15.29
C ASN A 231 29.48 7.98 -15.20
N GLU A 232 30.50 8.70 -14.74
CA GLU A 232 30.48 10.16 -14.52
C GLU A 232 30.04 10.99 -15.75
N ASN A 233 30.13 10.42 -16.95
CA ASN A 233 29.74 11.07 -18.20
C ASN A 233 28.34 10.73 -18.72
N GLU A 234 27.56 9.93 -18.00
CA GLU A 234 26.26 9.45 -18.46
C GLU A 234 25.11 10.03 -17.62
N SER A 235 23.94 10.25 -18.20
CA SER A 235 22.76 10.54 -17.38
C SER A 235 22.14 9.27 -16.82
N PHE A 236 21.46 9.34 -15.68
CA PHE A 236 20.83 8.17 -15.06
C PHE A 236 19.47 8.50 -14.45
N TYR A 237 18.71 7.45 -14.14
CA TYR A 237 17.44 7.54 -13.46
C TYR A 237 17.57 7.04 -12.02
N TYR A 238 16.89 7.72 -11.11
CA TYR A 238 16.61 7.27 -9.77
C TYR A 238 15.17 6.79 -9.73
N ASP A 239 14.97 5.48 -9.57
CA ASP A 239 13.65 4.87 -9.60
C ASP A 239 13.19 4.46 -8.19
N GLU A 240 11.93 4.73 -7.89
CA GLU A 240 11.23 4.24 -6.71
C GLU A 240 9.94 3.54 -7.10
N TYR A 241 9.58 2.52 -6.32
CA TYR A 241 8.41 1.69 -6.56
C TYR A 241 7.42 1.86 -5.43
N VAL A 242 6.22 2.30 -5.78
CA VAL A 242 5.14 2.59 -4.85
C VAL A 242 3.94 1.75 -5.24
N LEU A 243 3.36 1.04 -4.29
CA LEU A 243 2.16 0.26 -4.51
C LEU A 243 0.93 1.12 -4.18
N GLU A 244 0.01 1.21 -5.13
CA GLU A 244 -1.33 1.75 -4.95
C GLU A 244 -2.31 0.61 -4.72
N VAL A 245 -3.04 0.66 -3.60
CA VAL A 245 -4.02 -0.36 -3.21
C VAL A 245 -5.38 0.30 -3.03
N ILE A 246 -6.41 -0.30 -3.61
CA ILE A 246 -7.81 -0.01 -3.29
C ILE A 246 -8.45 -1.30 -2.84
N CYS A 247 -8.97 -1.33 -1.62
CA CYS A 247 -9.67 -2.48 -1.07
C CYS A 247 -10.91 -2.08 -0.29
N GLU A 248 -11.82 -3.02 -0.08
CA GLU A 248 -13.12 -2.79 0.53
C GLU A 248 -13.40 -3.80 1.64
N LYS A 249 -13.99 -3.33 2.75
CA LYS A 249 -14.59 -4.19 3.76
C LYS A 249 -15.92 -4.70 3.20
N PRO A 250 -16.09 -6.02 2.93
CA PRO A 250 -17.35 -6.53 2.44
C PRO A 250 -18.47 -6.34 3.46
N PHE A 251 -19.71 -6.40 3.00
CA PHE A 251 -20.87 -6.48 3.88
C PHE A 251 -20.74 -7.72 4.78
N PRO A 252 -21.02 -7.62 6.10
CA PRO A 252 -21.09 -8.80 6.96
C PRO A 252 -22.26 -9.65 6.46
N VAL A 253 -21.95 -10.85 5.95
CA VAL A 253 -22.97 -11.80 5.54
C VAL A 253 -23.66 -12.30 6.82
N GLU A 254 -24.90 -11.87 7.06
CA GLU A 254 -25.75 -12.52 8.06
C GLU A 254 -26.12 -13.91 7.52
N ASN A 255 -25.97 -14.93 8.37
CA ASN A 255 -26.14 -16.34 8.00
C ASN A 255 -27.49 -16.62 7.32
N ASN A 256 -27.45 -17.43 6.24
CA ASN A 256 -28.53 -18.06 5.46
C ASN A 256 -29.03 -17.42 4.15
N GLU A 257 -28.29 -16.53 3.51
CA GLU A 257 -28.53 -16.23 2.08
C GLU A 257 -27.51 -16.96 1.19
N GLU A 258 -27.97 -17.52 0.06
CA GLU A 258 -27.10 -18.14 -0.95
C GLU A 258 -26.11 -17.09 -1.47
N ILE A 259 -24.86 -17.16 -1.02
CA ILE A 259 -23.82 -16.20 -1.39
C ILE A 259 -23.47 -16.39 -2.87
N SER A 260 -23.71 -15.37 -3.69
CA SER A 260 -23.19 -15.27 -5.05
C SER A 260 -22.08 -14.22 -5.16
N TYR A 261 -21.12 -14.48 -6.05
CA TYR A 261 -19.91 -13.71 -6.28
C TYR A 261 -19.98 -13.14 -7.71
N GLN A 262 -20.18 -11.83 -7.83
CA GLN A 262 -20.35 -11.14 -9.10
C GLN A 262 -19.04 -10.48 -9.57
N TYR A 263 -18.68 -10.74 -10.83
CA TYR A 263 -17.50 -10.20 -11.51
C TYR A 263 -17.83 -9.79 -12.94
N GLY A 264 -18.05 -8.49 -13.16
CA GLY A 264 -18.55 -8.00 -14.44
C GLY A 264 -19.91 -8.61 -14.77
N ALA A 265 -20.00 -9.32 -15.89
CA ALA A 265 -21.20 -10.07 -16.30
C ALA A 265 -21.25 -11.51 -15.75
N ILE A 266 -20.23 -11.96 -15.01
CA ILE A 266 -20.06 -13.33 -14.53
C ILE A 266 -20.53 -13.43 -13.08
N GLU A 267 -21.35 -14.43 -12.77
CA GLU A 267 -21.82 -14.70 -11.42
C GLU A 267 -21.45 -16.13 -10.99
N PHE A 268 -20.76 -16.29 -9.87
CA PHE A 268 -20.47 -17.59 -9.27
C PHE A 268 -21.30 -17.80 -8.01
N SER A 269 -21.88 -18.98 -7.86
CA SER A 269 -22.34 -19.45 -6.55
C SER A 269 -21.14 -19.59 -5.60
N GLN A 270 -21.42 -19.65 -4.30
CA GLN A 270 -20.41 -19.93 -3.28
C GLN A 270 -19.58 -21.17 -3.61
N ARG A 271 -20.21 -22.26 -4.06
CA ARG A 271 -19.50 -23.50 -4.40
C ARG A 271 -18.60 -23.35 -5.62
N GLU A 272 -19.03 -22.60 -6.63
CA GLU A 272 -18.19 -22.29 -7.78
C GLU A 272 -17.00 -21.40 -7.39
N ALA A 273 -17.20 -20.41 -6.51
CA ALA A 273 -16.13 -19.56 -6.01
C ALA A 273 -15.07 -20.37 -5.21
N GLN A 274 -15.51 -21.33 -4.39
CA GLN A 274 -14.60 -22.25 -3.68
C GLN A 274 -13.80 -23.14 -4.64
N VAL A 275 -14.49 -23.71 -5.63
CA VAL A 275 -13.87 -24.58 -6.63
C VAL A 275 -12.87 -23.80 -7.49
N ILE A 276 -13.25 -22.63 -8.01
CA ILE A 276 -12.39 -21.81 -8.88
C ILE A 276 -11.17 -21.29 -8.12
N LYS A 277 -11.30 -20.92 -6.84
CA LYS A 277 -10.18 -20.54 -5.97
C LYS A 277 -9.10 -21.62 -5.96
N HIS A 278 -9.47 -22.87 -5.68
CA HIS A 278 -8.49 -23.95 -5.60
C HIS A 278 -7.96 -24.36 -6.97
N PHE A 279 -8.79 -24.28 -8.01
CA PHE A 279 -8.39 -24.55 -9.37
C PHE A 279 -7.37 -23.53 -9.91
N LEU A 280 -7.57 -22.24 -9.65
CA LEU A 280 -6.62 -21.17 -9.97
C LEU A 280 -5.32 -21.30 -9.14
N ASN A 281 -5.39 -21.90 -7.94
CA ASN A 281 -4.21 -22.25 -7.14
C ASN A 281 -3.50 -23.56 -7.58
N GLY A 282 -3.76 -24.04 -8.80
CA GLY A 282 -3.01 -25.16 -9.35
C GLY A 282 -3.59 -26.55 -9.07
N LYS A 283 -4.53 -26.69 -8.12
CA LYS A 283 -5.02 -27.99 -7.63
C LYS A 283 -5.85 -28.75 -8.68
N ALA A 284 -5.72 -30.07 -8.70
CA ALA A 284 -6.51 -30.98 -9.51
C ALA A 284 -7.88 -31.28 -8.86
N ALA A 285 -8.86 -31.72 -9.65
CA ALA A 285 -10.24 -31.93 -9.17
C ALA A 285 -10.34 -32.87 -7.95
N LYS A 286 -9.47 -33.89 -7.87
CA LYS A 286 -9.38 -34.80 -6.73
C LYS A 286 -8.90 -34.11 -5.45
N GLU A 287 -7.93 -33.21 -5.57
CA GLU A 287 -7.39 -32.44 -4.44
C GLU A 287 -8.41 -31.40 -3.96
N ILE A 288 -9.08 -30.73 -4.89
CA ILE A 288 -10.16 -29.78 -4.60
C ILE A 288 -11.31 -30.50 -3.88
N GLY A 289 -11.69 -31.68 -4.36
CA GLY A 289 -12.75 -32.47 -3.73
C GLY A 289 -12.43 -32.84 -2.29
N ALA A 290 -11.18 -33.23 -2.02
CA ALA A 290 -10.71 -33.51 -0.66
C ALA A 290 -10.72 -32.28 0.25
N LEU A 291 -10.45 -31.08 -0.27
CA LEU A 291 -10.43 -29.83 0.50
C LEU A 291 -11.83 -29.31 0.82
N LEU A 292 -12.78 -29.51 -0.09
CA LEU A 292 -14.13 -28.98 -0.01
C LEU A 292 -15.17 -30.01 0.50
N ASP A 293 -14.70 -31.22 0.85
CA ASP A 293 -15.51 -32.36 1.26
C ASP A 293 -16.61 -32.72 0.23
N ILE A 294 -16.21 -32.79 -1.05
CA ILE A 294 -17.09 -33.16 -2.18
C ILE A 294 -16.38 -34.12 -3.15
N SER A 295 -17.14 -34.82 -3.99
CA SER A 295 -16.56 -35.74 -4.96
C SER A 295 -15.79 -35.01 -6.08
N ALA A 296 -14.75 -35.63 -6.64
CA ALA A 296 -14.04 -35.09 -7.80
C ALA A 296 -14.98 -34.84 -9.00
N LYS A 297 -16.01 -35.68 -9.18
CA LYS A 297 -17.05 -35.48 -10.22
C LYS A 297 -17.88 -34.23 -9.95
N THR A 298 -18.20 -33.93 -8.69
CA THR A 298 -18.89 -32.70 -8.29
C THR A 298 -18.03 -31.47 -8.58
N VAL A 299 -16.72 -31.55 -8.33
CA VAL A 299 -15.77 -30.49 -8.71
C VAL A 299 -15.75 -30.28 -10.22
N GLU A 300 -15.67 -31.36 -11.01
CA GLU A 300 -15.70 -31.28 -12.48
C GLU A 300 -17.00 -30.65 -13.00
N PHE A 301 -18.14 -30.96 -12.36
CA PHE A 301 -19.42 -30.33 -12.65
C PHE A 301 -19.37 -28.81 -12.42
N HIS A 302 -18.89 -28.36 -11.26
CA HIS A 302 -18.72 -26.92 -11.00
C HIS A 302 -17.74 -26.26 -11.98
N LEU A 303 -16.61 -26.92 -12.29
CA LEU A 303 -15.65 -26.40 -13.27
C LEU A 303 -16.24 -26.29 -14.68
N ALA A 304 -17.14 -27.20 -15.06
CA ALA A 304 -17.86 -27.11 -16.33
C ALA A 304 -18.79 -25.88 -16.35
N SER A 305 -19.55 -25.66 -15.28
CA SER A 305 -20.44 -24.49 -15.17
C SER A 305 -19.66 -23.17 -15.15
N ILE A 306 -18.55 -23.10 -14.40
CA ILE A 306 -17.63 -21.95 -14.40
C ILE A 306 -17.13 -21.65 -15.81
N LYS A 307 -16.69 -22.68 -16.54
CA LYS A 307 -16.18 -22.51 -17.91
C LYS A 307 -17.25 -21.99 -18.87
N GLU A 308 -18.49 -22.44 -18.72
CA GLU A 308 -19.64 -21.96 -19.49
C GLU A 308 -19.91 -20.48 -19.21
N LYS A 309 -19.96 -20.09 -17.94
CA LYS A 309 -20.14 -18.69 -17.50
C LYS A 309 -19.02 -17.76 -17.97
N CYS A 310 -17.79 -18.26 -17.98
CA CYS A 310 -16.62 -17.53 -18.47
C CYS A 310 -16.44 -17.64 -20.00
N HIS A 311 -17.33 -18.34 -20.71
CA HIS A 311 -17.21 -18.60 -22.16
C HIS A 311 -15.84 -19.13 -22.59
N CYS A 312 -15.26 -20.06 -21.82
CA CYS A 312 -13.92 -20.59 -22.04
C CYS A 312 -13.88 -22.12 -22.04
N ARG A 313 -12.79 -22.71 -22.55
CA ARG A 313 -12.63 -24.18 -22.57
C ARG A 313 -11.34 -24.64 -21.89
N LYS A 314 -10.27 -23.87 -22.06
CA LYS A 314 -8.94 -24.22 -21.55
C LYS A 314 -8.67 -23.57 -20.19
N ARG A 315 -7.84 -24.24 -19.39
CA ARG A 315 -7.36 -23.72 -18.11
C ARG A 315 -6.65 -22.37 -18.27
N SER A 316 -5.80 -22.25 -19.29
CA SER A 316 -5.04 -21.01 -19.57
C SER A 316 -5.95 -19.81 -19.90
N GLU A 317 -7.05 -20.03 -20.60
CA GLU A 317 -8.04 -19.00 -20.92
C GLU A 317 -8.74 -18.52 -19.64
N LEU A 318 -9.12 -19.44 -18.76
CA LEU A 318 -9.76 -19.10 -17.49
C LEU A 318 -8.86 -18.23 -16.59
N PHE A 319 -7.54 -18.45 -16.60
CA PHE A 319 -6.59 -17.58 -15.89
C PHE A 319 -6.55 -16.16 -16.48
N GLN A 320 -6.56 -16.02 -17.81
CA GLN A 320 -6.59 -14.70 -18.45
C GLN A 320 -7.89 -13.96 -18.14
N ILE A 321 -9.02 -14.66 -18.19
CA ILE A 321 -10.34 -14.11 -17.85
C ILE A 321 -10.39 -13.71 -16.37
N ALA A 322 -9.81 -14.51 -15.47
CA ALA A 322 -9.72 -14.15 -14.05
C ALA A 322 -9.00 -12.82 -13.81
N ILE A 323 -7.95 -12.55 -14.60
CA ILE A 323 -7.23 -11.28 -14.54
C ILE A 323 -8.07 -10.15 -15.14
N MET A 324 -8.69 -10.37 -16.30
CA MET A 324 -9.46 -9.35 -17.03
C MET A 324 -10.74 -8.93 -16.31
N GLU A 325 -11.51 -9.90 -15.80
CA GLU A 325 -12.78 -9.69 -15.10
C GLU A 325 -12.60 -9.48 -13.59
N GLY A 326 -11.34 -9.51 -13.11
CA GLY A 326 -10.99 -9.11 -11.76
C GLY A 326 -11.16 -10.18 -10.68
N PHE A 327 -11.61 -11.40 -10.97
CA PHE A 327 -11.79 -12.46 -9.97
C PHE A 327 -10.53 -13.26 -9.63
N ILE A 328 -9.36 -12.89 -10.15
CA ILE A 328 -8.07 -13.50 -9.78
C ILE A 328 -7.77 -13.42 -8.28
N HIS A 329 -8.34 -12.42 -7.57
CA HIS A 329 -8.18 -12.28 -6.13
C HIS A 329 -8.79 -13.45 -5.33
N LEU A 330 -9.73 -14.21 -5.90
CA LEU A 330 -10.29 -15.41 -5.28
C LEU A 330 -9.21 -16.42 -4.89
N MET A 331 -8.06 -16.41 -5.57
CA MET A 331 -6.90 -17.23 -5.19
C MET A 331 -6.44 -16.98 -3.75
N PHE A 332 -6.70 -15.78 -3.23
CA PHE A 332 -6.24 -15.29 -1.93
C PHE A 332 -7.40 -15.10 -0.94
N ASP A 333 -8.66 -15.29 -1.35
CA ASP A 333 -9.82 -15.06 -0.49
C ASP A 333 -9.91 -16.13 0.62
N ASN A 334 -9.74 -15.73 1.88
CA ASN A 334 -9.78 -16.64 3.03
C ASN A 334 -11.19 -16.96 3.53
N LYS A 335 -12.24 -16.33 2.99
CA LYS A 335 -13.64 -16.61 3.34
C LYS A 335 -14.22 -17.80 2.59
N LEU A 336 -13.50 -18.33 1.58
CA LEU A 336 -13.91 -19.43 0.71
C LEU A 336 -13.25 -20.76 1.03
#